data_AF-A0A259BFM4-F1
#
_entry.id   AF-A0A259BFM4-F1
#
_cell.length_a   1.000
_cell.length_b   1.000
_cell.length_c   1.000
_cell.angle_alpha   90.00
_cell.angle_beta   90.00
_cell.angle_gamma   90.00
#
_symmetry.space_group_name_H-M   'P 1'
#
loop_
_entity.id
_entity.type
_entity.pdbx_description
1 polymer ?
#
loop_
_entity_poly.entity_id
_entity_poly.type
_entity_poly.pdbx_seq_one_letter_code
_entity_poly.pdbx_strand_id
1 'polypeptide(L)'
;MKNFSALIGGVFLIFIAAGLAGCSAKDPDFGVNAQTPVQVERDVRALFTELKSGDIEAAKAAGLIMLPSRWRAQGKQNEELNALAARLKTESLTQIGSIKIASRWALVDSISLDGKPFQAEKPWFFFFYAGHWAWVTPSAFKDPAISGMMDVRFDRLYQQWKADHGIASD
;
A
#
# COMPACT_ATOMS: atom_id res chain seq x y z
N MET A 1 -57.03 33.54 42.13
CA MET A 1 -56.20 34.29 43.10
C MET A 1 -54.89 33.54 43.29
N LYS A 2 -53.81 34.30 43.50
CA LYS A 2 -52.39 33.91 43.52
C LYS A 2 -52.12 32.66 44.36
N ASN A 3 -51.14 31.85 43.95
CA ASN A 3 -50.08 31.36 44.84
C ASN A 3 -48.79 31.13 44.05
N PHE A 4 -47.72 31.63 44.63
CA PHE A 4 -46.36 31.78 44.13
C PHE A 4 -45.45 30.85 44.95
N SER A 5 -44.29 30.51 44.38
CA SER A 5 -43.03 30.10 45.04
C SER A 5 -42.82 28.64 45.53
N ALA A 6 -41.89 28.01 44.81
CA ALA A 6 -40.58 27.51 45.29
C ALA A 6 -40.46 26.21 46.11
N LEU A 7 -39.68 25.25 45.56
CA LEU A 7 -38.49 24.59 46.14
C LEU A 7 -38.04 23.49 45.15
N ILE A 8 -36.98 23.66 44.34
CA ILE A 8 -35.56 23.30 44.59
C ILE A 8 -35.35 22.04 45.45
N GLY A 9 -34.72 21.02 44.85
CA GLY A 9 -34.19 19.80 45.46
C GLY A 9 -34.63 18.58 44.63
N GLY A 10 -33.90 18.12 43.62
CA GLY A 10 -32.51 17.69 43.69
C GLY A 10 -32.48 16.16 43.73
N VAL A 11 -32.51 15.51 42.56
CA VAL A 11 -31.86 14.20 42.38
C VAL A 11 -31.20 14.18 41.01
N PHE A 12 -29.90 14.08 41.11
CA PHE A 12 -28.86 14.00 40.11
C PHE A 12 -28.96 12.65 39.39
N LEU A 13 -29.43 12.65 38.14
CA LEU A 13 -29.25 11.53 37.20
C LEU A 13 -28.84 12.10 35.85
N ILE A 14 -27.65 12.72 35.85
CA ILE A 14 -26.93 12.98 34.60
C ILE A 14 -26.48 11.59 34.10
N PHE A 15 -27.10 11.18 33.00
CA PHE A 15 -26.69 10.04 32.19
C PHE A 15 -25.17 10.12 31.93
N ILE A 16 -24.40 9.26 32.58
CA ILE A 16 -23.01 8.97 32.19
C ILE A 16 -23.08 8.11 30.94
N ALA A 17 -23.37 8.76 29.82
CA ALA A 17 -23.23 8.23 28.47
C ALA A 17 -22.29 9.16 27.72
N ALA A 18 -21.01 9.09 28.03
CA ALA A 18 -19.96 9.80 27.29
C ALA A 18 -18.78 8.87 27.09
N GLY A 19 -18.85 8.12 26.00
CA GLY A 19 -17.72 7.82 25.13
C GLY A 19 -16.49 7.19 25.77
N LEU A 20 -16.52 5.86 25.92
CA LEU A 20 -15.38 5.06 25.48
C LEU A 20 -15.28 5.16 23.94
N ALA A 21 -15.08 6.36 23.43
CA ALA A 21 -14.43 6.56 22.15
C ALA A 21 -12.98 6.16 22.43
N GLY A 22 -12.70 4.86 22.29
CA GLY A 22 -11.34 4.39 22.22
C GLY A 22 -10.63 5.32 21.24
N CYS A 23 -9.52 5.91 21.71
CA CYS A 23 -8.62 6.69 20.89
C CYS A 23 -8.23 5.83 19.68
N SER A 24 -9.03 5.92 18.60
CA SER A 24 -8.61 5.49 17.29
C SER A 24 -7.52 6.48 16.97
N ALA A 25 -6.28 6.10 17.26
CA ALA A 25 -5.11 6.85 16.92
C ALA A 25 -5.27 7.23 15.46
N LYS A 26 -5.56 8.50 15.21
CA LYS A 26 -5.67 9.05 13.86
C LYS A 26 -4.31 8.75 13.25
N ASP A 27 -4.27 7.81 12.30
CA ASP A 27 -3.03 7.41 11.64
C ASP A 27 -2.32 8.71 11.21
N PRO A 28 -1.01 8.86 11.48
CA PRO A 28 -0.30 10.08 11.14
C PRO A 28 -0.56 10.43 9.67
N ASP A 29 -1.00 11.67 9.44
CA ASP A 29 -1.33 12.20 8.13
C ASP A 29 -0.03 12.34 7.32
N PHE A 30 0.33 11.27 6.61
CA PHE A 30 1.50 11.23 5.72
C PHE A 30 1.26 11.97 4.39
N GLY A 31 0.39 12.99 4.37
CA GLY A 31 0.03 13.74 3.16
C GLY A 31 -1.18 13.14 2.44
N VAL A 32 -2.33 13.15 3.10
CA VAL A 32 -3.63 12.53 2.70
C VAL A 32 -4.13 12.84 1.28
N ASN A 33 -3.58 13.83 0.59
CA ASN A 33 -3.93 14.14 -0.82
C ASN A 33 -3.15 13.29 -1.85
N ALA A 34 -2.14 12.52 -1.43
CA ALA A 34 -1.23 11.76 -2.30
C ALA A 34 -1.48 10.24 -2.35
N GLN A 35 -2.52 9.76 -1.68
CA GLN A 35 -2.79 8.33 -1.50
C GLN A 35 -4.09 7.89 -2.19
N THR A 36 -4.19 8.18 -3.50
CA THR A 36 -5.33 7.76 -4.33
C THR A 36 -4.96 6.60 -5.26
N PRO A 37 -5.93 5.76 -5.65
CA PRO A 37 -5.72 4.72 -6.66
C PRO A 37 -5.12 5.26 -7.97
N VAL A 38 -5.52 6.47 -8.36
CA VAL A 38 -5.01 7.14 -9.58
C VAL A 38 -3.51 7.42 -9.51
N GLN A 39 -3.00 7.82 -8.34
CA GLN A 39 -1.56 8.05 -8.16
C GLN A 39 -0.77 6.74 -8.15
N VAL A 40 -1.31 5.70 -7.53
CA VAL A 40 -0.71 4.35 -7.60
C VAL A 40 -0.65 3.89 -9.05
N GLU A 41 -1.76 4.03 -9.80
CA GLU A 41 -1.81 3.65 -11.22
C GLU A 41 -0.78 4.42 -12.06
N ARG A 42 -0.67 5.73 -11.84
CA ARG A 42 0.33 6.58 -12.50
C ARG A 42 1.75 6.08 -12.23
N ASP A 43 2.08 5.81 -10.98
CA ASP A 43 3.44 5.40 -10.59
C ASP A 43 3.75 3.96 -11.06
N VAL A 44 2.76 3.07 -11.08
CA VAL A 44 2.86 1.75 -11.75
C VAL A 44 3.17 1.92 -13.24
N ARG A 45 2.45 2.79 -13.95
CA ARG A 45 2.69 3.03 -15.38
C ARG A 45 4.06 3.66 -15.63
N ALA A 46 4.50 4.57 -14.77
CA ALA A 46 5.84 5.15 -14.82
C ALA A 46 6.91 4.07 -14.65
N LEU A 47 6.77 3.21 -13.64
CA LEU A 47 7.69 2.08 -13.41
C LEU A 47 7.81 1.20 -14.66
N PHE A 48 6.69 0.80 -15.26
CA PHE A 48 6.71 -0.06 -16.44
C PHE A 48 7.29 0.65 -17.68
N THR A 49 7.13 1.98 -17.78
CA THR A 49 7.71 2.79 -18.85
C THR A 49 9.24 2.87 -18.72
N GLU A 50 9.75 3.17 -17.52
CA GLU A 50 11.19 3.20 -17.25
C GLU A 50 11.83 1.82 -17.44
N LEU A 51 11.20 0.75 -16.95
CA LEU A 51 11.71 -0.60 -17.15
C LEU A 51 11.69 -1.04 -18.61
N LYS A 52 10.71 -0.57 -19.39
CA LYS A 52 10.62 -0.84 -20.83
C LYS A 52 11.71 -0.10 -21.63
N SER A 53 12.14 1.08 -21.19
CA SER A 53 13.25 1.81 -21.82
C SER A 53 14.59 1.06 -21.69
N GLY A 54 14.65 0.06 -20.79
CA GLY A 54 15.85 -0.70 -20.48
C GLY A 54 16.75 -0.03 -19.45
N ASP A 55 16.35 1.13 -18.93
CA ASP A 55 17.10 1.88 -17.91
C ASP A 55 16.55 1.59 -16.51
N ILE A 56 16.98 0.47 -15.94
CA ILE A 56 16.63 0.09 -14.57
C ILE A 56 17.16 1.12 -13.57
N GLU A 57 18.29 1.77 -13.86
CA GLU A 57 18.86 2.79 -12.98
C GLU A 57 18.02 4.07 -13.00
N ALA A 58 17.40 4.44 -14.12
CA ALA A 58 16.41 5.51 -14.17
C ALA A 58 15.18 5.22 -13.30
N ALA A 59 14.64 3.99 -13.36
CA ALA A 59 13.53 3.57 -12.50
C ALA A 59 13.88 3.67 -10.99
N LYS A 60 15.11 3.28 -10.63
CA LYS A 60 15.63 3.39 -9.27
C LYS A 60 15.83 4.85 -8.85
N ALA A 61 16.43 5.67 -9.71
CA ALA A 61 16.67 7.09 -9.46
C ALA A 61 15.37 7.89 -9.33
N ALA A 62 14.32 7.51 -10.06
CA ALA A 62 12.98 8.07 -9.94
C ALA A 62 12.24 7.64 -8.65
N GLY A 63 12.82 6.76 -7.83
CA GLY A 63 12.20 6.28 -6.60
C GLY A 63 11.01 5.34 -6.82
N LEU A 64 10.87 4.77 -8.03
CA LEU A 64 9.74 3.89 -8.40
C LEU A 64 9.93 2.45 -7.93
N ILE A 65 11.14 2.12 -7.43
CA ILE A 65 11.49 0.82 -6.86
C ILE A 65 11.97 1.05 -5.43
N MET A 66 11.41 0.30 -4.49
CA MET A 66 11.79 0.36 -3.09
C MET A 66 13.12 -0.37 -2.88
N LEU A 67 14.15 0.37 -2.45
CA LEU A 67 15.51 -0.15 -2.25
C LEU A 67 15.93 0.06 -0.79
N PRO A 68 15.71 -0.91 0.11
CA PRO A 68 16.18 -0.80 1.49
C PRO A 68 17.71 -0.76 1.52
N SER A 69 18.25 0.32 2.11
CA SER A 69 19.58 0.69 2.66
C SER A 69 20.88 -0.13 2.42
N ARG A 70 20.89 -1.28 1.74
CA ARG A 70 22.08 -2.06 1.39
C ARG A 70 22.07 -2.44 -0.10
N TRP A 71 22.43 -1.48 -0.96
CA TRP A 71 22.65 -1.73 -2.40
C TRP A 71 23.65 -2.86 -2.72
N ARG A 72 24.47 -3.29 -1.75
CA ARG A 72 25.51 -4.31 -1.97
C ARG A 72 25.01 -5.76 -1.97
N ALA A 73 23.75 -6.04 -1.62
CA ALA A 73 23.24 -7.41 -1.46
C ALA A 73 21.96 -7.73 -2.28
N GLN A 74 21.79 -7.07 -3.43
CA GLN A 74 20.53 -7.10 -4.21
C GLN A 74 20.51 -8.08 -5.40
N GLY A 75 21.34 -9.13 -5.41
CA GLY A 75 21.41 -10.08 -6.56
C GLY A 75 20.03 -10.54 -7.06
N LYS A 76 19.18 -11.02 -6.15
CA LYS A 76 17.81 -11.46 -6.48
C LYS A 76 16.86 -10.34 -6.91
N GLN A 77 16.97 -9.15 -6.30
CA GLN A 77 16.14 -8.00 -6.71
C GLN A 77 16.52 -7.52 -8.11
N ASN A 78 17.81 -7.45 -8.41
CA ASN A 78 18.30 -7.13 -9.75
C ASN A 78 17.92 -8.21 -10.76
N GLU A 79 17.95 -9.49 -10.40
CA GLU A 79 17.43 -10.58 -11.24
C GLU A 79 15.93 -10.40 -11.55
N GLU A 80 15.11 -10.08 -10.53
CA GLU A 80 13.68 -9.80 -10.69
C GLU A 80 13.42 -8.58 -11.61
N LEU A 81 14.20 -7.50 -11.42
CA LEU A 81 14.12 -6.29 -12.24
C LEU A 81 14.56 -6.54 -13.68
N ASN A 82 15.68 -7.25 -13.88
CA ASN A 82 16.17 -7.61 -15.20
C ASN A 82 15.20 -8.54 -15.93
N ALA A 83 14.61 -9.51 -15.23
CA ALA A 83 13.62 -10.42 -15.80
C ALA A 83 12.36 -9.66 -16.23
N LEU A 84 11.88 -8.72 -15.41
CA LEU A 84 10.76 -7.85 -15.77
C LEU A 84 11.11 -6.95 -16.97
N ALA A 85 12.24 -6.24 -16.92
CA ALA A 85 12.69 -5.38 -18.01
C ALA A 85 12.86 -6.16 -19.33
N ALA A 86 13.42 -7.37 -19.27
CA ALA A 86 13.57 -8.24 -20.44
C ALA A 86 12.22 -8.60 -21.07
N ARG A 87 11.19 -8.90 -20.26
CA ARG A 87 9.83 -9.15 -20.77
C ARG A 87 9.19 -7.90 -21.37
N LEU A 88 9.41 -6.73 -20.75
CA LEU A 88 8.86 -5.47 -21.24
C LEU A 88 9.47 -4.96 -22.55
N LYS A 89 10.60 -5.53 -23.00
CA LYS A 89 11.13 -5.28 -24.35
C LYS A 89 10.18 -5.73 -25.44
N THR A 90 9.42 -6.79 -25.20
CA THR A 90 8.50 -7.38 -26.18
C THR A 90 7.04 -7.19 -25.80
N GLU A 91 6.74 -7.07 -24.51
CA GLU A 91 5.37 -6.98 -23.98
C GLU A 91 5.08 -5.58 -23.43
N SER A 92 3.82 -5.13 -23.49
CA SER A 92 3.41 -3.83 -22.95
C SER A 92 2.40 -3.95 -21.82
N LEU A 93 2.50 -3.09 -20.82
CA LEU A 93 1.49 -2.96 -19.77
C LEU A 93 0.14 -2.55 -20.40
N THR A 94 -0.84 -3.43 -20.29
CA THR A 94 -2.17 -3.23 -20.88
C THR A 94 -3.22 -2.96 -19.81
N GLN A 95 -3.16 -3.66 -18.68
CA GLN A 95 -4.14 -3.53 -17.62
C GLN A 95 -3.48 -3.54 -16.24
N ILE A 96 -4.00 -2.69 -15.36
CA ILE A 96 -3.74 -2.70 -13.93
C ILE A 96 -5.06 -3.12 -13.27
N GLY A 97 -5.00 -4.11 -12.39
CA GLY A 97 -6.15 -4.65 -11.68
C GLY A 97 -6.67 -3.72 -10.58
N SER A 98 -7.45 -4.27 -9.66
CA SER A 98 -7.97 -3.48 -8.54
C SER A 98 -6.82 -2.96 -7.66
N ILE A 99 -6.98 -1.73 -7.18
CA ILE A 99 -6.00 -1.06 -6.31
C ILE A 99 -6.63 -0.86 -4.94
N LYS A 100 -6.01 -1.42 -3.90
CA LYS A 100 -6.44 -1.27 -2.51
C LYS A 100 -5.34 -0.54 -1.74
N ILE A 101 -5.71 0.54 -1.03
CA ILE A 101 -4.76 1.37 -0.28
C ILE A 101 -5.06 1.27 1.20
N ALA A 102 -4.03 1.07 2.02
CA ALA A 102 -4.10 1.10 3.46
C ALA A 102 -2.89 1.88 4.01
N SER A 103 -3.11 3.15 4.31
CA SER A 103 -2.04 4.07 4.73
C SER A 103 -0.91 4.10 3.69
N ARG A 104 0.34 3.84 4.09
CA ARG A 104 1.52 3.85 3.22
C ARG A 104 1.67 2.60 2.36
N TRP A 105 0.73 1.67 2.40
CA TRP A 105 0.76 0.47 1.58
C TRP A 105 -0.35 0.51 0.53
N ALA A 106 -0.01 0.11 -0.69
CA ALA A 106 -0.97 -0.15 -1.74
C ALA A 106 -0.75 -1.55 -2.29
N LEU A 107 -1.86 -2.24 -2.56
CA LEU A 107 -1.91 -3.53 -3.23
C LEU A 107 -2.52 -3.31 -4.61
N VAL A 108 -1.77 -3.69 -5.64
CA VAL A 108 -2.26 -3.89 -6.99
C VAL A 108 -2.52 -5.38 -7.16
N ASP A 109 -3.76 -5.72 -7.41
CA ASP A 109 -4.24 -7.10 -7.37
C ASP A 109 -3.70 -7.97 -8.51
N SER A 110 -3.63 -7.37 -9.71
CA SER A 110 -3.11 -8.01 -10.90
C SER A 110 -2.51 -6.99 -11.87
N ILE A 111 -1.59 -7.45 -12.70
CA ILE A 111 -1.04 -6.70 -13.82
C ILE A 111 -1.16 -7.57 -15.06
N SER A 112 -1.51 -6.99 -16.20
CA SER A 112 -1.52 -7.72 -17.47
C SER A 112 -0.59 -7.09 -18.50
N LEU A 113 0.19 -7.94 -19.17
CA LEU A 113 1.08 -7.60 -20.27
C LEU A 113 0.50 -8.20 -21.56
N ASP A 114 0.23 -7.35 -22.56
CA ASP A 114 -0.44 -7.73 -23.82
C ASP A 114 -1.68 -8.62 -23.60
N GLY A 115 -2.51 -8.28 -22.62
CA GLY A 115 -3.72 -9.02 -22.25
C GLY A 115 -3.49 -10.31 -21.47
N LYS A 116 -2.25 -10.67 -21.13
CA LYS A 116 -1.91 -11.86 -20.32
C LYS A 116 -1.53 -11.47 -18.89
N PRO A 117 -2.01 -12.19 -17.85
CA PRO A 117 -1.67 -11.88 -16.47
C PRO A 117 -0.16 -12.05 -16.20
N PHE A 118 0.42 -11.09 -15.50
CA PHE A 118 1.81 -11.06 -15.08
C PHE A 118 1.94 -11.47 -13.61
N GLN A 119 2.61 -12.60 -13.37
CA GLN A 119 2.82 -13.18 -12.03
C GLN A 119 1.50 -13.41 -11.27
N ALA A 120 0.63 -14.27 -11.79
CA ALA A 120 -0.68 -14.58 -11.20
C ALA A 120 -0.63 -15.12 -9.75
N GLU A 121 0.55 -15.55 -9.28
CA GLU A 121 0.73 -16.16 -7.96
C GLU A 121 1.20 -15.19 -6.88
N LYS A 122 1.46 -13.91 -7.20
CA LYS A 122 1.95 -12.94 -6.20
C LYS A 122 1.31 -11.56 -6.33
N PRO A 123 0.96 -10.93 -5.20
CA PRO A 123 0.43 -9.58 -5.20
C PRO A 123 1.52 -8.56 -5.52
N TRP A 124 1.09 -7.41 -6.03
CA TRP A 124 1.97 -6.27 -6.29
C TRP A 124 1.81 -5.22 -5.20
N PHE A 125 2.76 -5.19 -4.27
CA PHE A 125 2.74 -4.17 -3.23
C PHE A 125 3.60 -2.98 -3.58
N PHE A 126 3.08 -1.81 -3.24
CA PHE A 126 3.75 -0.53 -3.32
C PHE A 126 3.77 0.11 -1.94
N PHE A 127 4.88 0.80 -1.65
CA PHE A 127 5.05 1.56 -0.43
C PHE A 127 5.18 3.04 -0.75
N PHE A 128 4.44 3.89 -0.03
CA PHE A 128 4.49 5.33 -0.20
C PHE A 128 5.71 5.93 0.51
N TYR A 129 6.66 6.45 -0.27
CA TYR A 129 7.89 7.05 0.22
C TYR A 129 8.33 8.21 -0.69
N ALA A 130 8.84 9.29 -0.08
CA ALA A 130 9.36 10.46 -0.79
C ALA A 130 8.42 11.05 -1.88
N GLY A 131 7.10 10.97 -1.68
CA GLY A 131 6.10 11.53 -2.61
C GLY A 131 5.67 10.60 -3.75
N HIS A 132 6.18 9.37 -3.79
CA HIS A 132 5.90 8.38 -4.84
C HIS A 132 5.49 7.03 -4.24
N TRP A 133 4.77 6.24 -5.03
CA TRP A 133 4.51 4.83 -4.77
C TRP A 133 5.63 3.98 -5.36
N ALA A 134 6.46 3.41 -4.50
CA ALA A 134 7.59 2.59 -4.90
C ALA A 134 7.22 1.10 -4.86
N TRP A 135 7.47 0.36 -5.94
CA TRP A 135 7.24 -1.08 -5.98
C TRP A 135 8.19 -1.80 -5.03
N VAL A 136 7.65 -2.67 -4.19
CA VAL A 136 8.41 -3.58 -3.32
C VAL A 136 8.54 -4.91 -4.04
N THR A 137 9.75 -5.25 -4.51
CA THR A 137 9.93 -6.50 -5.24
C THR A 137 9.70 -7.72 -4.33
N PRO A 138 9.26 -8.88 -4.87
CA PRO A 138 8.99 -10.07 -4.06
C PRO A 138 10.16 -10.53 -3.18
N SER A 139 11.40 -10.40 -3.66
CA SER A 139 12.57 -10.73 -2.85
C SER A 139 12.88 -9.69 -1.76
N ALA A 140 12.41 -8.45 -1.89
CA ALA A 140 12.61 -7.39 -0.90
C ALA A 140 11.83 -7.62 0.41
N PHE A 141 10.75 -8.40 0.39
CA PHE A 141 10.00 -8.77 1.62
C PHE A 141 10.85 -9.53 2.64
N LYS A 142 11.96 -10.15 2.21
CA LYS A 142 12.90 -10.86 3.09
C LYS A 142 13.96 -9.94 3.69
N ASP A 143 14.04 -8.69 3.24
CA ASP A 143 14.98 -7.72 3.80
C ASP A 143 14.50 -7.26 5.18
N PRO A 144 15.36 -7.31 6.24
CA PRO A 144 15.00 -6.89 7.59
C PRO A 144 14.46 -5.46 7.70
N ALA A 145 14.91 -4.55 6.84
CA ALA A 145 14.42 -3.17 6.85
C ALA A 145 12.99 -3.09 6.30
N ILE A 146 12.66 -3.86 5.26
CA ILE A 146 11.31 -3.89 4.70
C ILE A 146 10.38 -4.67 5.63
N SER A 147 10.81 -5.82 6.16
CA SER A 147 10.00 -6.58 7.12
C SER A 147 9.75 -5.80 8.41
N GLY A 148 10.71 -4.99 8.86
CA GLY A 148 10.52 -4.04 9.97
C GLY A 148 9.54 -2.89 9.68
N MET A 149 9.23 -2.62 8.40
CA MET A 149 8.25 -1.61 7.98
C MET A 149 6.86 -2.19 7.71
N MET A 150 6.76 -3.51 7.53
CA MET A 150 5.46 -4.18 7.40
C MET A 150 4.69 -4.05 8.70
N ASP A 151 3.46 -3.57 8.61
CA ASP A 151 2.60 -3.34 9.76
C ASP A 151 1.23 -3.97 9.56
N VAL A 152 0.34 -3.78 10.52
CA VAL A 152 -1.03 -4.35 10.48
C VAL A 152 -1.82 -3.93 9.23
N ARG A 153 -1.44 -2.84 8.54
CA ARG A 153 -2.10 -2.39 7.31
C ARG A 153 -1.60 -3.19 6.11
N PHE A 154 -0.30 -3.46 6.04
CA PHE A 154 0.25 -4.44 5.10
C PHE A 154 -0.39 -5.81 5.29
N ASP A 155 -0.41 -6.32 6.53
CA ASP A 155 -0.97 -7.64 6.82
C ASP A 155 -2.44 -7.74 6.40
N ARG A 156 -3.24 -6.70 6.68
CA ARG A 156 -4.65 -6.64 6.25
C ARG A 156 -4.79 -6.76 4.74
N LEU A 157 -4.01 -6.00 3.97
CA LEU A 157 -4.05 -6.06 2.51
C LEU A 157 -3.63 -7.45 2.02
N TYR A 158 -2.59 -8.04 2.61
CA TYR A 158 -2.09 -9.35 2.21
C TYR A 158 -3.07 -10.49 2.53
N GLN A 159 -3.67 -10.50 3.72
CA GLN A 159 -4.68 -11.48 4.09
C GLN A 159 -5.94 -11.36 3.22
N GLN A 160 -6.36 -10.14 2.91
CA GLN A 160 -7.47 -9.91 2.00
C GLN A 160 -7.16 -10.44 0.59
N TRP A 161 -5.97 -10.17 0.06
CA TRP A 161 -5.54 -10.70 -1.24
C TRP A 161 -5.57 -12.24 -1.25
N LYS A 162 -5.02 -12.89 -0.21
CA LYS A 162 -5.05 -14.35 -0.08
C LYS A 162 -6.47 -14.89 -0.07
N ALA A 163 -7.38 -14.25 0.68
CA ALA A 163 -8.78 -14.64 0.72
C ALA A 163 -9.45 -14.54 -0.65
N ASP A 164 -9.21 -13.44 -1.38
CA ASP A 164 -9.76 -13.22 -2.72
C ASP A 164 -9.24 -14.24 -3.76
N HIS A 165 -8.08 -14.85 -3.50
CA HIS A 165 -7.43 -15.83 -4.39
C HIS A 165 -7.54 -17.28 -3.90
N GLY A 166 -8.28 -17.54 -2.82
CA GLY A 166 -8.44 -18.89 -2.25
C GLY A 166 -7.14 -19.49 -1.68
N ILE A 167 -6.17 -18.64 -1.29
CA ILE A 167 -4.90 -19.05 -0.70
C ILE A 167 -5.10 -19.23 0.80
N ALA A 168 -4.70 -20.38 1.33
CA ALA A 168 -4.83 -20.68 2.75
C ALA A 168 -4.07 -19.65 3.61
N SER A 169 -4.63 -19.36 4.79
CA SER A 169 -3.92 -18.58 5.79
C SER A 169 -3.09 -19.52 6.65
N ASP A 170 -1.77 -19.37 6.58
CA ASP A 170 -0.81 -20.04 7.47
C ASP A 170 -0.97 -19.61 8.94
#